data_AF-A0A5B7WSS3-F1
#
_entry.id   AF-A0A5B7WSS3-F1
#
_cell.length_a   1.000
_cell.length_b   1.000
_cell.length_c   1.000
_cell.angle_alpha   90.00
_cell.angle_beta   90.00
_cell.angle_gamma   90.00
#
_symmetry.space_group_name_H-M   'P 1'
#
loop_
_entity.id
_entity.type
_entity.pdbx_description
1 polymer ?
#
loop_
_entity_poly.entity_id
_entity_poly.type
_entity_poly.pdbx_seq_one_letter_code
_entity_poly.pdbx_strand_id
1 'polypeptide(L)'
;MSTQEFNTAAAVFNYDVYRDDAQQRVFEALSAFDLVGYIEAADREGASTYVHAELALNEDEQPMTASASGNLSVSQQGLEQLAGKLMEASGADRLYLDGDLAAGTELEHPEDAGADDEMEMETDTEESLQAIAGPSLRRSDLALSAMGQPGSWLVRQDASGLLALRRGEPVEIILGRKMVPALEILRHDAAYELRFHARRGAVNVNGSVAAQYWMGPAQRAVPTVAAESAAAKYQADLAQWLYGIDEEELAALESLWPQAARELRALSNERTEESLRQLVGNLGMPSELIDAVRDELDPTGFETLKGGLFTGLDQALEEEISDAKGVKRLIYRTGWSPSALVGSSLVILAAGTQLNRWMRRKAKPGAGWRRTIMFFWYSDAIYYLARGFRQVLAKRLPKA
;
A
#
# COMPACT_ATOMS: atom_id res chain seq x y z
N MET A 1 -9.81 -15.10 -20.59
CA MET A 1 -8.68 -14.94 -21.52
C MET A 1 -7.63 -15.95 -21.11
N SER A 2 -6.87 -16.56 -22.03
CA SER A 2 -5.77 -17.44 -21.60
C SER A 2 -4.72 -16.58 -20.92
N THR A 3 -4.50 -16.79 -19.63
CA THR A 3 -3.37 -16.20 -18.91
C THR A 3 -2.12 -16.86 -19.48
N GLN A 4 -1.50 -16.22 -20.46
CA GLN A 4 -0.20 -16.64 -20.95
C GLN A 4 0.77 -16.39 -19.79
N GLU A 5 1.33 -17.47 -19.24
CA GLU A 5 2.43 -17.34 -18.28
C GLU A 5 3.69 -16.95 -19.06
N PHE A 6 4.41 -15.97 -18.52
CA PHE A 6 5.68 -15.52 -19.07
C PHE A 6 6.80 -15.96 -18.12
N ASN A 7 7.92 -16.38 -18.70
CA ASN A 7 9.17 -16.50 -17.97
C ASN A 7 9.95 -15.20 -18.15
N THR A 8 10.51 -14.67 -17.07
CA THR A 8 11.38 -13.49 -17.12
C THR A 8 12.66 -13.72 -16.31
N ALA A 9 13.68 -12.93 -16.61
CA ALA A 9 14.86 -12.79 -15.78
C ALA A 9 15.05 -11.32 -15.43
N ALA A 10 15.34 -11.06 -14.17
CA ALA A 10 15.66 -9.73 -13.66
C ALA A 10 17.13 -9.43 -13.96
N ALA A 11 17.40 -8.29 -14.59
CA ALA A 11 18.74 -7.81 -14.88
C ALA A 11 18.96 -6.44 -14.20
N VAL A 12 20.05 -6.31 -13.44
CA VAL A 12 20.40 -5.05 -12.76
C VAL A 12 21.75 -4.55 -13.25
N PHE A 13 21.72 -3.42 -13.95
CA PHE A 13 22.91 -2.72 -14.43
C PHE A 13 23.32 -1.70 -13.37
N ASN A 14 24.51 -1.89 -12.80
CA ASN A 14 25.03 -1.03 -11.74
C ASN A 14 26.21 -0.19 -12.27
N TYR A 15 26.15 1.10 -11.98
CA TYR A 15 27.20 2.08 -12.20
C TYR A 15 27.69 2.57 -10.83
N ASP A 16 28.99 2.47 -10.56
CA ASP A 16 29.61 2.85 -9.29
C ASP A 16 29.60 4.39 -9.07
N VAL A 17 29.14 5.14 -10.08
CA VAL A 17 29.04 6.59 -10.07
C VAL A 17 27.70 7.05 -10.62
N TYR A 18 27.31 8.27 -10.23
CA TYR A 18 26.10 8.89 -10.73
C TYR A 18 26.15 9.06 -12.26
N ARG A 19 25.12 8.55 -12.92
CA ARG A 19 24.96 8.60 -14.38
C ARG A 19 23.54 9.05 -14.75
N ASP A 20 23.43 10.23 -15.35
CA ASP A 20 22.16 10.77 -15.84
C ASP A 20 21.67 10.07 -17.13
N ASP A 21 22.60 9.49 -17.90
CA ASP A 21 22.32 8.78 -19.16
C ASP A 21 22.19 7.25 -19.01
N ALA A 22 22.22 6.72 -17.79
CA ALA A 22 22.25 5.27 -17.51
C ALA A 22 21.08 4.50 -18.15
N GLN A 23 19.84 4.97 -17.98
CA GLN A 23 18.66 4.29 -18.57
C GLN A 23 18.75 4.21 -20.09
N GLN A 24 19.21 5.28 -20.75
CA GLN A 24 19.34 5.32 -22.20
C GLN A 24 20.45 4.38 -22.70
N ARG A 25 21.57 4.28 -21.97
CA ARG A 25 22.65 3.33 -22.29
C ARG A 25 22.19 1.88 -22.19
N VAL A 26 21.47 1.54 -21.12
CA VAL A 26 20.91 0.18 -20.96
C VAL A 26 19.88 -0.12 -22.03
N PHE A 27 19.01 0.85 -22.36
CA PHE A 27 18.08 0.73 -23.48
C PHE A 27 18.79 0.40 -24.79
N GLU A 28 19.84 1.15 -25.13
CA GLU A 28 20.61 0.97 -26.36
C GLU A 28 21.35 -0.36 -26.37
N ALA A 29 21.94 -0.77 -25.24
CA ALA A 29 22.60 -2.06 -25.10
C ALA A 29 21.63 -3.21 -25.34
N LEU A 30 20.51 -3.26 -24.62
CA LEU A 30 19.49 -4.31 -24.79
C LEU A 30 18.89 -4.31 -26.21
N SER A 31 18.64 -3.12 -26.78
CA SER A 31 18.14 -2.97 -28.15
C SER A 31 19.14 -3.46 -29.20
N ALA A 32 20.45 -3.28 -28.98
CA ALA A 32 21.48 -3.74 -29.91
C ALA A 32 21.53 -5.28 -30.01
N PHE A 33 21.03 -5.98 -29.00
CA PHE A 33 20.85 -7.44 -29.00
C PHE A 33 19.39 -7.85 -29.27
N ASP A 34 18.54 -6.91 -29.70
CA ASP A 34 17.13 -7.10 -30.00
C ASP A 34 16.32 -7.72 -28.84
N LEU A 35 16.79 -7.60 -27.59
CA LEU A 35 16.21 -8.29 -26.43
C LEU A 35 14.87 -7.68 -26.04
N VAL A 36 13.86 -8.54 -25.89
CA VAL A 36 12.50 -8.13 -25.50
C VAL A 36 12.40 -8.03 -23.98
N GLY A 37 11.90 -6.90 -23.48
CA GLY A 37 11.70 -6.68 -22.06
C GLY A 37 11.21 -5.28 -21.73
N TYR A 38 11.34 -4.92 -20.45
CA TYR A 38 11.10 -3.58 -19.93
C TYR A 38 12.32 -3.12 -19.14
N ILE A 39 12.60 -1.82 -19.19
CA ILE A 39 13.59 -1.17 -18.33
C ILE A 39 12.91 -0.12 -17.46
N GLU A 40 13.36 -0.04 -16.21
CA GLU A 40 12.88 0.93 -15.25
C GLU A 40 13.60 2.28 -15.42
N ALA A 41 13.11 3.32 -14.76
CA ALA A 41 13.87 4.56 -14.59
C ALA A 41 15.17 4.28 -13.82
N ALA A 42 16.23 5.05 -14.10
CA ALA A 42 17.46 4.92 -13.35
C ALA A 42 17.24 5.36 -11.90
N ASP A 43 17.60 4.49 -10.96
CA ASP A 43 17.52 4.74 -9.54
C ASP A 43 18.89 5.09 -8.94
N ARG A 44 18.90 5.71 -7.76
CA ARG A 44 20.13 6.16 -7.08
C ARG A 44 20.19 5.65 -5.67
N GLU A 45 21.34 5.09 -5.33
CA GLU A 45 21.70 4.74 -3.96
C GLU A 45 23.06 5.37 -3.66
N GLY A 46 23.09 6.35 -2.77
CA GLY A 46 24.31 7.11 -2.47
C GLY A 46 24.91 7.77 -3.72
N ALA A 47 26.11 7.33 -4.11
CA ALA A 47 26.82 7.81 -5.29
C ALA A 47 26.60 6.96 -6.55
N SER A 48 25.96 5.80 -6.42
CA SER A 48 25.79 4.82 -7.49
C SER A 48 24.48 5.04 -8.26
N THR A 49 24.40 4.51 -9.47
CA THR A 49 23.19 4.50 -10.29
C THR A 49 22.86 3.08 -10.73
N TYR A 50 21.58 2.72 -10.67
CA TYR A 50 21.09 1.40 -11.01
C TYR A 50 20.01 1.49 -12.07
N VAL A 51 19.97 0.52 -12.97
CA VAL A 51 18.87 0.37 -13.92
C VAL A 51 18.42 -1.08 -13.89
N HIS A 52 17.18 -1.27 -13.47
CA HIS A 52 16.52 -2.57 -13.47
C HIS A 52 15.89 -2.84 -14.84
N ALA A 53 15.95 -4.09 -15.27
CA ALA A 53 15.32 -4.57 -16.49
C ALA A 53 14.70 -5.95 -16.28
N GLU A 54 13.50 -6.15 -16.80
CA GLU A 54 12.82 -7.45 -16.87
C GLU A 54 12.89 -7.96 -18.29
N LEU A 55 13.64 -9.05 -18.50
CA LEU A 55 13.89 -9.61 -19.82
C LEU A 55 13.02 -10.84 -20.05
N ALA A 56 12.30 -10.88 -21.17
CA ALA A 56 11.42 -11.98 -21.51
C ALA A 56 12.21 -13.22 -21.95
N LEU A 57 11.81 -14.38 -21.44
CA LEU A 57 12.37 -15.68 -21.76
C LEU A 57 11.30 -16.58 -22.39
N ASN A 58 11.76 -17.58 -23.15
CA ASN A 58 10.89 -18.69 -23.55
C ASN A 58 10.80 -19.76 -22.43
N GLU A 59 10.12 -20.86 -22.73
CA GLU A 59 9.98 -22.01 -21.80
C GLU A 59 11.32 -22.70 -21.46
N ASP A 60 12.32 -22.55 -22.33
CA ASP A 60 13.67 -23.11 -22.16
C ASP A 60 14.67 -22.07 -21.59
N GLU A 61 14.18 -21.00 -20.96
CA GLU A 61 14.98 -19.92 -20.35
C GLU A 61 15.91 -19.17 -21.33
N GLN A 62 15.61 -19.22 -22.62
CA GLN A 62 16.32 -18.47 -23.65
C GLN A 62 15.69 -17.10 -23.88
N PRO A 63 16.48 -16.02 -24.03
CA PRO A 63 15.94 -14.69 -24.22
C PRO A 63 15.11 -14.56 -25.49
N MET A 64 13.95 -13.92 -25.36
CA MET A 64 13.12 -13.52 -26.48
C MET A 64 13.72 -12.30 -27.17
N THR A 65 13.64 -12.29 -28.51
CA THR A 65 14.17 -11.22 -29.35
C THR A 65 13.11 -10.70 -30.31
N ALA A 66 13.21 -9.44 -30.70
CA ALA A 66 12.30 -8.82 -31.65
C ALA A 66 13.06 -7.95 -32.65
N SER A 67 12.87 -8.22 -33.94
CA SER A 67 13.40 -7.34 -34.97
C SER A 67 12.69 -5.97 -34.95
N ALA A 68 13.30 -4.95 -35.56
CA ALA A 68 12.66 -3.64 -35.75
C ALA A 68 11.31 -3.71 -36.51
N SER A 69 11.13 -4.71 -37.39
CA SER A 69 9.85 -4.98 -38.07
C SER A 69 8.82 -5.68 -37.17
N GLY A 70 9.20 -6.05 -35.95
CA GLY A 70 8.35 -6.65 -34.93
C GLY A 70 8.12 -8.15 -35.08
N ASN A 71 9.05 -8.87 -35.70
CA ASN A 71 9.04 -10.34 -35.73
C ASN A 71 9.72 -10.88 -34.47
N LEU A 72 9.04 -11.78 -33.76
CA LEU A 72 9.58 -12.45 -32.58
C LEU A 72 10.46 -13.65 -32.97
N SER A 73 11.55 -13.82 -32.25
CA SER A 73 12.46 -14.95 -32.32
C SER A 73 13.03 -15.27 -30.94
N VAL A 74 13.74 -16.39 -30.83
CA VAL A 74 14.50 -16.76 -29.63
C VAL A 74 15.98 -16.54 -29.91
N SER A 75 16.68 -15.95 -28.95
CA SER A 75 18.13 -15.74 -29.01
C SER A 75 18.87 -17.09 -29.10
N GLN A 76 19.94 -17.12 -29.88
CA GLN A 76 20.85 -18.29 -29.93
C GLN A 76 21.82 -18.31 -28.74
N GLN A 77 21.94 -17.21 -28.00
CA GLN A 77 22.79 -17.08 -26.83
C GLN A 77 21.91 -16.91 -25.58
N GLY A 78 22.25 -17.62 -24.50
CA GLY A 78 21.63 -17.40 -23.20
C GLY A 78 22.04 -16.06 -22.58
N LEU A 79 21.28 -15.59 -21.58
CA LEU A 79 21.56 -14.30 -20.92
C LEU A 79 22.94 -14.24 -20.28
N GLU A 80 23.39 -15.30 -19.60
CA GLU A 80 24.74 -15.37 -19.03
C GLU A 80 25.84 -15.17 -20.08
N GLN A 81 25.66 -15.72 -21.29
CA GLN A 81 26.62 -15.56 -22.38
C GLN A 81 26.62 -14.14 -22.97
N LEU A 82 25.50 -13.42 -22.81
CA LEU A 82 25.35 -12.04 -23.23
C LEU A 82 25.79 -11.04 -22.15
N ALA A 83 25.86 -11.46 -20.87
CA ALA A 83 26.08 -10.59 -19.73
C ALA A 83 27.30 -9.67 -19.90
N GLY A 84 28.47 -10.22 -20.25
CA GLY A 84 29.68 -9.42 -20.49
C GLY A 84 29.54 -8.43 -21.64
N LYS A 85 28.82 -8.80 -22.71
CA LYS A 85 28.58 -7.92 -23.87
C LYS A 85 27.57 -6.81 -23.54
N LEU A 86 26.55 -7.12 -22.73
CA LEU A 86 25.55 -6.16 -22.27
C LEU A 86 26.18 -5.14 -21.32
N MET A 87 27.02 -5.60 -20.39
CA MET A 87 27.79 -4.75 -19.51
C MET A 87 28.71 -3.82 -20.32
N GLU A 88 29.48 -4.37 -21.26
CA GLU A 88 30.37 -3.57 -22.13
C GLU A 88 29.59 -2.55 -22.98
N ALA A 89 28.48 -2.95 -23.59
CA ALA A 89 27.68 -2.08 -24.45
C ALA A 89 26.96 -0.96 -23.68
N SER A 90 26.47 -1.25 -22.46
CA SER A 90 25.86 -0.23 -21.59
C SER A 90 26.91 0.66 -20.92
N GLY A 91 28.12 0.12 -20.71
CA GLY A 91 29.16 0.77 -19.91
C GLY A 91 28.87 0.72 -18.41
N ALA A 92 28.06 -0.24 -17.96
CA ALA A 92 27.89 -0.56 -16.56
C ALA A 92 29.17 -1.17 -15.98
N ASP A 93 29.41 -0.96 -14.69
CA ASP A 93 30.56 -1.54 -13.98
C ASP A 93 30.28 -3.00 -13.60
N ARG A 94 29.00 -3.31 -13.33
CA ARG A 94 28.52 -4.63 -12.93
C ARG A 94 27.14 -4.93 -13.54
N LEU A 95 26.89 -6.20 -13.83
CA LEU A 95 25.59 -6.71 -14.23
C LEU A 95 25.22 -7.92 -13.38
N TYR A 96 24.06 -7.83 -12.73
CA TYR A 96 23.46 -8.93 -11.99
C TYR A 96 22.30 -9.52 -12.79
N LEU A 97 22.18 -10.85 -12.78
CA LEU A 97 21.04 -11.58 -13.34
C LEU A 97 20.40 -12.39 -12.21
N ASP A 98 19.11 -12.18 -11.96
CA ASP A 98 18.34 -12.81 -10.88
C ASP A 98 19.00 -12.72 -9.49
N GLY A 99 19.77 -11.63 -9.28
CA GLY A 99 20.49 -11.35 -8.04
C GLY A 99 21.95 -11.81 -8.02
N ASP A 100 22.37 -12.66 -8.96
CA ASP A 100 23.75 -13.17 -9.04
C ASP A 100 24.61 -12.32 -9.97
N LEU A 101 25.87 -12.07 -9.59
CA LEU A 101 26.82 -11.32 -10.41
C LEU A 101 27.15 -12.11 -11.69
N ALA A 102 26.64 -11.65 -12.82
CA ALA A 102 26.84 -12.29 -14.12
C ALA A 102 28.04 -11.73 -14.90
N ALA A 103 28.36 -10.45 -14.69
CA ALA A 103 29.55 -9.81 -15.26
C ALA A 103 30.03 -8.63 -14.41
N GLY A 104 31.34 -8.39 -14.43
CA GLY A 104 31.99 -7.31 -13.66
C GLY A 104 32.94 -7.87 -12.60
N THR A 105 33.33 -7.01 -11.68
CA THR A 105 34.13 -7.42 -10.50
C THR A 105 33.26 -7.25 -9.26
N GLU A 106 33.20 -8.27 -8.43
CA GLU A 106 32.56 -8.19 -7.12
C GLU A 106 33.33 -7.18 -6.26
N LEU A 107 32.63 -6.21 -5.67
CA LEU A 107 33.25 -5.39 -4.64
C LEU A 107 33.39 -6.29 -3.41
N GLU A 108 34.62 -6.51 -2.95
CA GLU A 108 34.83 -6.93 -1.57
C GLU A 108 34.27 -5.80 -0.69
N HIS A 109 33.04 -5.99 -0.23
CA HIS A 109 32.47 -5.20 0.84
C HIS A 109 33.45 -5.30 2.04
N PRO A 110 34.06 -4.20 2.50
CA PRO A 110 35.05 -4.24 3.61
C PRO A 110 34.48 -4.79 4.93
N GLU A 111 33.18 -5.04 4.98
CA GLU A 111 32.38 -5.56 6.07
C GLU A 111 32.40 -7.10 6.18
N ASP A 112 32.85 -7.83 5.14
CA ASP A 112 33.12 -9.28 5.23
C ASP A 112 34.55 -9.61 5.70
N ALA A 113 35.41 -8.60 5.86
CA ALA A 113 36.78 -8.73 6.35
C ALA A 113 36.92 -8.25 7.81
N GLY A 114 36.02 -8.71 8.68
CA GLY A 114 36.22 -8.76 10.13
C GLY A 114 35.93 -7.48 10.92
N ALA A 115 34.76 -7.45 11.56
CA ALA A 115 34.56 -6.75 12.83
C ALA A 115 33.36 -7.35 13.58
N ASP A 116 33.65 -8.18 14.60
CA ASP A 116 32.89 -8.12 15.84
C ASP A 116 33.10 -6.70 16.38
N ASP A 117 32.16 -5.79 16.13
CA ASP A 117 31.96 -4.61 16.97
C ASP A 117 30.55 -4.07 16.72
N GLU A 118 29.88 -3.79 17.83
CA GLU A 118 28.59 -3.15 17.96
C GLU A 118 28.62 -1.76 17.29
N MET A 119 28.47 -1.71 15.97
CA MET A 119 27.83 -0.56 15.32
C MET A 119 26.33 -0.80 15.43
N GLU A 120 25.71 -0.10 16.37
CA GLU A 120 24.33 0.35 16.17
C GLU A 120 24.30 1.00 14.79
N MET A 121 23.92 0.22 13.77
CA MET A 121 23.37 0.77 12.56
C MET A 121 22.19 1.61 13.05
N GLU A 122 22.37 2.93 13.10
CA GLU A 122 21.31 3.80 12.63
C GLU A 122 21.01 3.31 11.21
N THR A 123 20.14 2.29 11.12
CA THR A 123 19.37 2.09 9.91
C THR A 123 18.61 3.40 9.79
N ASP A 124 19.09 4.29 8.93
CA ASP A 124 18.25 5.24 8.23
C ASP A 124 17.07 4.41 7.75
N THR A 125 16.02 4.39 8.57
CA THR A 125 14.79 3.69 8.26
C THR A 125 14.16 4.65 7.29
N GLU A 126 14.45 4.43 6.02
CA GLU A 126 13.97 5.18 4.87
C GLU A 126 12.53 5.65 5.16
N GLU A 127 12.32 6.97 5.18
CA GLU A 127 11.06 7.58 5.63
C GLU A 127 9.94 7.20 4.64
N SER A 128 9.31 6.07 4.87
CA SER A 128 8.07 5.70 4.20
C SER A 128 7.01 6.76 4.48
N LEU A 129 6.36 7.23 3.42
CA LEU A 129 5.31 8.23 3.48
C LEU A 129 3.98 7.58 3.18
N GLN A 130 3.06 7.67 4.13
CA GLN A 130 1.70 7.17 4.01
C GLN A 130 0.75 8.35 3.97
N ALA A 131 0.06 8.54 2.84
CA ALA A 131 -1.01 9.53 2.72
C ALA A 131 -2.34 8.84 2.44
N ILE A 132 -3.42 9.34 3.04
CA ILE A 132 -4.77 8.82 2.81
C ILE A 132 -5.76 9.97 2.72
N ALA A 133 -6.65 9.89 1.74
CA ALA A 133 -7.76 10.81 1.62
C ALA A 133 -9.09 10.10 1.37
N GLY A 134 -10.16 10.69 1.89
CA GLY A 134 -11.51 10.22 1.60
C GLY A 134 -12.59 11.21 2.04
N PRO A 135 -13.68 11.35 1.28
CA PRO A 135 -14.77 12.28 1.60
C PRO A 135 -15.53 11.89 2.88
N SER A 136 -15.46 10.62 3.27
CA SER A 136 -16.11 10.09 4.48
C SER A 136 -15.11 9.56 5.52
N LEU A 137 -13.82 9.78 5.30
CA LEU A 137 -12.76 9.41 6.23
C LEU A 137 -12.87 10.25 7.51
N ARG A 138 -12.67 9.60 8.66
CA ARG A 138 -12.85 10.21 9.98
C ARG A 138 -11.55 10.23 10.77
N ARG A 139 -11.39 11.24 11.63
CA ARG A 139 -10.20 11.38 12.49
C ARG A 139 -10.15 10.22 13.48
N SER A 140 -11.31 9.74 13.95
CA SER A 140 -11.38 8.58 14.83
C SER A 140 -10.81 7.31 14.20
N ASP A 141 -11.07 7.07 12.91
CA ASP A 141 -10.58 5.88 12.20
C ASP A 141 -9.05 5.89 12.12
N LEU A 142 -8.45 7.05 11.81
CA LEU A 142 -6.99 7.22 11.75
C LEU A 142 -6.31 7.07 13.12
N ALA A 143 -6.89 7.68 14.16
CA ALA A 143 -6.37 7.58 15.52
C ALA A 143 -6.40 6.14 16.06
N LEU A 144 -7.44 5.38 15.73
CA LEU A 144 -7.55 3.96 16.09
C LEU A 144 -6.61 3.07 15.25
N SER A 145 -6.41 3.40 13.98
CA SER A 145 -5.50 2.67 13.07
C SER A 145 -4.04 2.76 13.55
N ALA A 146 -3.63 3.92 14.09
CA ALA A 146 -2.29 4.12 14.67
C ALA A 146 -2.15 3.62 16.13
N MET A 147 -3.07 2.80 16.64
CA MET A 147 -3.04 2.37 18.04
C MET A 147 -1.81 1.50 18.36
N GLY A 148 -0.95 2.01 19.25
CA GLY A 148 0.22 1.29 19.72
C GLY A 148 1.44 1.41 18.81
N GLN A 149 1.35 2.24 17.77
CA GLN A 149 2.45 2.55 16.85
C GLN A 149 3.03 3.94 17.17
N PRO A 150 4.36 4.13 17.10
CA PRO A 150 5.00 5.43 17.36
C PRO A 150 4.65 6.46 16.28
N GLY A 151 4.70 7.76 16.56
CA GLY A 151 4.42 8.82 15.58
C GLY A 151 2.96 9.32 15.56
N SER A 152 2.68 10.26 14.66
CA SER A 152 1.38 10.95 14.58
C SER A 152 0.94 11.17 13.14
N TRP A 153 -0.36 11.37 12.96
CA TRP A 153 -0.92 11.85 11.70
C TRP A 153 -0.86 13.38 11.66
N LEU A 154 -0.56 13.94 10.50
CA LEU A 154 -0.90 15.31 10.13
C LEU A 154 -2.22 15.26 9.38
N VAL A 155 -3.24 15.95 9.86
CA VAL A 155 -4.59 15.90 9.28
C VAL A 155 -5.09 17.28 8.91
N ARG A 156 -5.76 17.37 7.77
CA ARG A 156 -6.48 18.57 7.31
C ARG A 156 -7.87 18.15 6.86
N GLN A 157 -8.88 18.88 7.31
CA GLN A 157 -10.26 18.63 6.93
C GLN A 157 -10.83 19.84 6.18
N ASP A 158 -11.36 19.60 5.00
CA ASP A 158 -11.99 20.61 4.15
C ASP A 158 -13.31 20.09 3.54
N ALA A 159 -13.82 20.78 2.51
CA ALA A 159 -15.06 20.41 1.83
C ALA A 159 -14.95 19.13 0.99
N SER A 160 -13.75 18.75 0.55
CA SER A 160 -13.47 17.55 -0.23
C SER A 160 -13.30 16.31 0.65
N GLY A 161 -12.91 16.49 1.91
CA GLY A 161 -12.82 15.42 2.89
C GLY A 161 -11.70 15.62 3.89
N LEU A 162 -11.24 14.51 4.45
CA LEU A 162 -10.06 14.46 5.28
C LEU A 162 -8.86 14.05 4.43
N LEU A 163 -7.77 14.83 4.48
CA LEU A 163 -6.44 14.46 4.03
C LEU A 163 -5.57 14.18 5.25
N ALA A 164 -4.89 13.04 5.26
CA ALA A 164 -4.00 12.67 6.33
C ALA A 164 -2.67 12.17 5.79
N LEU A 165 -1.58 12.61 6.42
CA LEU A 165 -0.21 12.22 6.12
C LEU A 165 0.44 11.66 7.38
N ARG A 166 1.25 10.63 7.21
CA ARG A 166 2.07 10.04 8.26
C ARG A 166 3.45 9.72 7.69
N ARG A 167 4.48 10.10 8.45
CA ARG A 167 5.87 9.73 8.19
C ARG A 167 6.30 8.55 9.06
N GLY A 168 7.19 7.73 8.53
CA GLY A 168 7.70 6.52 9.19
C GLY A 168 6.79 5.32 8.96
N GLU A 169 6.94 4.28 9.79
CA GLU A 169 6.29 2.98 9.56
C GLU A 169 4.77 3.12 9.26
N PRO A 170 4.32 2.68 8.07
CA PRO A 170 2.92 2.74 7.68
C PRO A 170 2.07 1.90 8.61
N VAL A 171 0.87 2.38 8.90
CA VAL A 171 -0.07 1.65 9.78
C VAL A 171 -1.24 1.10 8.99
N GLU A 172 -1.70 -0.08 9.35
CA GLU A 172 -2.89 -0.66 8.72
C GLU A 172 -4.12 0.22 9.00
N ILE A 173 -4.80 0.64 7.93
CA ILE A 173 -5.99 1.49 8.03
C ILE A 173 -7.23 0.64 8.33
N ILE A 174 -7.85 0.92 9.47
CA ILE A 174 -9.07 0.27 9.95
C ILE A 174 -10.22 1.28 9.89
N LEU A 175 -11.13 1.10 8.94
CA LEU A 175 -12.31 1.97 8.78
C LEU A 175 -13.53 1.38 9.50
N GLY A 176 -14.08 2.15 10.46
CA GLY A 176 -15.18 1.68 11.32
C GLY A 176 -16.58 1.73 10.71
N ARG A 177 -16.80 2.48 9.62
CA ARG A 177 -18.14 2.74 9.04
C ARG A 177 -18.42 1.91 7.78
N LYS A 178 -19.70 1.71 7.49
CA LYS A 178 -20.20 1.00 6.29
C LYS A 178 -20.07 1.94 5.07
N MET A 179 -19.28 1.55 4.07
CA MET A 179 -19.00 2.29 2.82
C MET A 179 -18.24 3.62 3.02
N VAL A 180 -16.96 3.56 3.41
CA VAL A 180 -16.07 4.71 3.33
C VAL A 180 -15.11 4.48 2.16
N PRO A 181 -15.34 5.10 0.99
CA PRO A 181 -14.32 5.14 -0.06
C PRO A 181 -13.16 6.01 0.43
N ALA A 182 -11.95 5.45 0.43
CA ALA A 182 -10.73 6.19 0.67
C ALA A 182 -9.64 5.66 -0.25
N LEU A 183 -8.73 6.53 -0.66
CA LEU A 183 -7.52 6.20 -1.38
C LEU A 183 -6.35 6.43 -0.45
N GLU A 184 -5.60 5.37 -0.18
CA GLU A 184 -4.31 5.42 0.50
C GLU A 184 -3.21 5.29 -0.56
N ILE A 185 -2.20 6.13 -0.46
CA ILE A 185 -0.97 6.09 -1.27
C ILE A 185 0.19 5.94 -0.29
N LEU A 186 0.95 4.86 -0.45
CA LEU A 186 2.23 4.69 0.22
C LEU A 186 3.33 4.90 -0.80
N ARG A 187 4.36 5.64 -0.43
CA ARG A 187 5.58 5.73 -1.23
C ARG A 187 6.64 4.83 -0.61
N HIS A 188 7.21 3.98 -1.47
CA HIS A 188 8.36 3.14 -1.20
C HIS A 188 9.41 3.53 -2.25
N ASP A 189 10.35 4.40 -1.88
CA ASP A 189 11.39 4.94 -2.76
C ASP A 189 10.85 5.58 -4.07
N ALA A 190 11.06 4.91 -5.20
CA ALA A 190 10.61 5.29 -6.53
C ALA A 190 9.25 4.70 -6.92
N ALA A 191 8.68 3.83 -6.10
CA ALA A 191 7.41 3.17 -6.32
C ALA A 191 6.29 3.73 -5.42
N TYR A 192 5.06 3.63 -5.92
CA TYR A 192 3.85 3.94 -5.18
C TYR A 192 2.98 2.71 -5.03
N GLU A 193 2.52 2.46 -3.81
CA GLU A 193 1.49 1.49 -3.52
C GLU A 193 0.16 2.22 -3.31
N LEU A 194 -0.81 1.93 -4.17
CA LEU A 194 -2.16 2.46 -4.08
C LEU A 194 -3.05 1.41 -3.42
N ARG A 195 -3.72 1.78 -2.34
CA ARG A 195 -4.74 0.96 -1.68
C ARG A 195 -6.08 1.64 -1.75
N PHE A 196 -7.04 0.95 -2.37
CA PHE A 196 -8.41 1.42 -2.50
C PHE A 196 -9.24 0.83 -1.38
N HIS A 197 -9.63 1.66 -0.42
CA HIS A 197 -10.49 1.23 0.67
C HIS A 197 -11.94 1.38 0.25
N ALA A 198 -12.67 0.27 0.20
CA ALA A 198 -14.11 0.27 -0.06
C ALA A 198 -14.74 -0.95 0.58
N ARG A 199 -15.97 -0.83 1.11
CA ARG A 199 -16.59 -1.95 1.83
C ARG A 199 -18.11 -1.95 1.85
N ARG A 200 -18.71 -3.12 1.55
CA ARG A 200 -20.15 -3.38 1.67
C ARG A 200 -20.44 -4.35 2.83
N GLY A 201 -21.07 -3.88 3.90
CA GLY A 201 -21.52 -4.75 5.02
C GLY A 201 -21.24 -4.18 6.42
N ALA A 202 -21.79 -4.80 7.46
CA ALA A 202 -21.54 -4.42 8.86
C ALA A 202 -20.37 -5.24 9.41
N VAL A 203 -19.32 -4.55 9.90
CA VAL A 203 -18.19 -5.05 10.73
C VAL A 203 -17.48 -6.33 10.25
N ASN A 204 -16.31 -6.16 9.63
CA ASN A 204 -15.34 -7.21 9.31
C ASN A 204 -14.03 -6.67 9.87
N VAL A 205 -13.35 -7.50 10.65
CA VAL A 205 -12.12 -7.13 11.36
C VAL A 205 -10.90 -7.41 10.47
N ASN A 206 -11.13 -7.95 9.26
CA ASN A 206 -10.11 -8.26 8.26
C ASN A 206 -10.22 -7.24 7.13
N GLY A 207 -9.25 -6.30 7.07
CA GLY A 207 -8.95 -5.43 5.92
C GLY A 207 -10.06 -4.47 5.47
N SER A 208 -9.73 -3.20 5.25
CA SER A 208 -10.61 -2.25 4.56
C SER A 208 -10.28 -2.09 3.07
N VAL A 209 -9.18 -2.70 2.62
CA VAL A 209 -8.66 -2.67 1.24
C VAL A 209 -9.51 -3.57 0.34
N ALA A 210 -10.03 -3.00 -0.74
CA ALA A 210 -10.78 -3.68 -1.79
C ALA A 210 -9.90 -4.06 -2.98
N ALA A 211 -8.87 -3.26 -3.26
CA ALA A 211 -7.84 -3.55 -4.25
C ALA A 211 -6.54 -2.83 -3.90
N GLN A 212 -5.43 -3.42 -4.29
CA GLN A 212 -4.09 -2.91 -4.15
C GLN A 212 -3.43 -2.85 -5.53
N TYR A 213 -2.64 -1.80 -5.77
CA TYR A 213 -1.91 -1.65 -7.02
C TYR A 213 -0.52 -1.05 -6.78
N TRP A 214 0.49 -1.67 -7.37
CA TRP A 214 1.85 -1.20 -7.32
C TRP A 214 2.17 -0.46 -8.63
N MET A 215 2.42 0.84 -8.50
CA MET A 215 2.94 1.66 -9.58
C MET A 215 4.44 1.83 -9.36
N GLY A 216 5.23 0.98 -10.01
CA GLY A 216 6.69 1.11 -10.02
C GLY A 216 7.16 2.38 -10.77
N PRO A 217 8.49 2.59 -10.84
CA PRO A 217 9.07 3.67 -11.64
C PRO A 217 8.66 3.59 -13.11
N ALA A 218 8.83 4.69 -13.84
CA ALA A 218 8.45 4.77 -15.25
C ALA A 218 9.16 3.68 -16.08
N GLN A 219 8.35 2.83 -16.72
CA GLN A 219 8.81 1.69 -17.49
C GLN A 219 8.92 2.02 -18.98
N ARG A 220 9.94 1.48 -19.64
CA ARG A 220 10.13 1.62 -21.09
C ARG A 220 10.31 0.25 -21.72
N ALA A 221 9.45 -0.08 -22.69
CA ALA A 221 9.58 -1.30 -23.47
C ALA A 221 10.87 -1.27 -24.31
N VAL A 222 11.55 -2.41 -24.39
CA VAL A 222 12.75 -2.63 -25.19
C VAL A 222 12.61 -3.94 -26.00
N PRO A 223 13.02 -4.00 -27.29
CA PRO A 223 13.39 -2.85 -28.11
C PRO A 223 12.14 -2.04 -28.53
N THR A 224 12.34 -0.89 -29.17
CA THR A 224 11.23 -0.21 -29.86
C THR A 224 10.88 -0.97 -31.14
N VAL A 225 9.62 -1.37 -31.26
CA VAL A 225 9.11 -2.18 -32.39
C VAL A 225 7.99 -1.46 -33.13
N ALA A 226 7.70 -1.90 -34.36
CA ALA A 226 6.57 -1.40 -35.12
C ALA A 226 5.24 -1.61 -34.37
N ALA A 227 4.38 -0.59 -34.35
CA ALA A 227 3.04 -0.67 -33.77
C ALA A 227 2.23 -1.79 -34.44
N GLU A 228 1.33 -2.43 -33.67
CA GLU A 228 0.48 -3.55 -34.12
C GLU A 228 1.24 -4.82 -34.57
N SER A 229 2.57 -4.87 -34.42
CA SER A 229 3.36 -6.08 -34.70
C SER A 229 3.15 -7.19 -33.67
N ALA A 230 3.62 -8.40 -33.99
CA ALA A 230 3.61 -9.53 -33.06
C ALA A 230 4.41 -9.21 -31.80
N ALA A 231 5.58 -8.57 -31.94
CA ALA A 231 6.39 -8.13 -30.81
C ALA A 231 5.71 -7.05 -29.97
N ALA A 232 5.03 -6.08 -30.59
CA ALA A 232 4.28 -5.05 -29.85
C ALA A 232 3.16 -5.67 -29.01
N LYS A 233 2.44 -6.64 -29.57
CA LYS A 233 1.41 -7.38 -28.83
C LYS A 233 2.02 -8.18 -27.67
N TYR A 234 3.12 -8.89 -27.92
CA TYR A 234 3.81 -9.66 -26.88
C TYR A 234 4.35 -8.77 -25.75
N GLN A 235 4.92 -7.61 -26.08
CA GLN A 235 5.34 -6.62 -25.08
C GLN A 235 4.14 -6.09 -24.27
N ALA A 236 2.98 -5.86 -24.88
CA ALA A 236 1.78 -5.44 -24.18
C ALA A 236 1.25 -6.53 -23.24
N ASP A 237 1.21 -7.79 -23.70
CA ASP A 237 0.80 -8.93 -22.89
C ASP A 237 1.78 -9.16 -21.72
N LEU A 238 3.09 -9.00 -21.94
CA LEU A 238 4.12 -9.05 -20.90
C LEU A 238 3.97 -7.92 -19.88
N ALA A 239 3.71 -6.68 -20.31
CA ALA A 239 3.47 -5.57 -19.40
C ALA A 239 2.23 -5.80 -18.52
N GLN A 240 1.17 -6.37 -19.10
CA GLN A 240 -0.02 -6.72 -18.34
C GLN A 240 0.27 -7.84 -17.32
N TRP A 241 1.15 -8.79 -17.65
CA TRP A 241 1.54 -9.84 -16.72
C TRP A 241 2.43 -9.30 -15.57
N LEU A 242 3.42 -8.46 -15.89
CA LEU A 242 4.36 -7.89 -14.91
C LEU A 242 3.72 -6.82 -14.01
N TYR A 243 2.89 -5.96 -14.58
CA TYR A 243 2.47 -4.70 -13.96
C TYR A 243 0.96 -4.46 -14.02
N GLY A 244 0.20 -5.47 -14.45
CA GLY A 244 -1.25 -5.42 -14.48
C GLY A 244 -1.86 -5.46 -13.08
N ILE A 245 -3.14 -5.12 -13.02
CA ILE A 245 -3.93 -5.21 -11.79
C ILE A 245 -4.43 -6.64 -11.65
N ASP A 246 -4.49 -7.14 -10.41
CA ASP A 246 -5.21 -8.39 -10.12
C ASP A 246 -6.69 -8.27 -10.52
N GLU A 247 -7.14 -9.13 -11.42
CA GLU A 247 -8.51 -9.08 -11.96
C GLU A 247 -9.59 -9.41 -10.91
N GLU A 248 -9.27 -10.22 -9.89
CA GLU A 248 -10.19 -10.52 -8.80
C GLU A 248 -10.36 -9.30 -7.89
N GLU A 249 -9.26 -8.63 -7.54
CA GLU A 249 -9.27 -7.38 -6.78
C GLU A 249 -9.97 -6.26 -7.56
N LEU A 250 -9.69 -6.16 -8.85
CA LEU A 250 -10.33 -5.17 -9.72
C LEU A 250 -11.83 -5.38 -9.84
N ALA A 251 -12.28 -6.64 -9.97
CA ALA A 251 -13.70 -6.98 -9.96
C ALA A 251 -14.35 -6.69 -8.59
N ALA A 252 -13.63 -6.94 -7.49
CA ALA A 252 -14.08 -6.59 -6.15
C ALA A 252 -14.25 -5.08 -6.00
N LEU A 253 -13.26 -4.29 -6.43
CA LEU A 253 -13.33 -2.83 -6.46
C LEU A 253 -14.46 -2.34 -7.36
N GLU A 254 -14.64 -2.92 -8.55
CA GLU A 254 -15.71 -2.54 -9.48
C GLU A 254 -17.10 -2.73 -8.86
N SER A 255 -17.28 -3.77 -8.04
CA SER A 255 -18.54 -4.01 -7.32
C SER A 255 -18.83 -3.01 -6.18
N LEU A 256 -17.78 -2.38 -5.64
CA LEU A 256 -17.83 -1.52 -4.45
C LEU A 256 -17.74 -0.03 -4.78
N TRP A 257 -16.87 0.31 -5.73
CA TRP A 257 -16.55 1.66 -6.20
C TRP A 257 -16.23 1.64 -7.71
N PRO A 258 -17.25 1.54 -8.58
CA PRO A 258 -17.07 1.38 -10.03
C PRO A 258 -16.21 2.48 -10.68
N GLN A 259 -16.29 3.71 -10.16
CA GLN A 259 -15.47 4.80 -10.65
C GLN A 259 -13.98 4.53 -10.40
N ALA A 260 -13.58 4.15 -9.18
CA ALA A 260 -12.19 3.84 -8.87
C ALA A 260 -11.64 2.68 -9.69
N ALA A 261 -12.44 1.64 -9.96
CA ALA A 261 -12.02 0.55 -10.83
C ALA A 261 -11.73 1.02 -12.27
N ARG A 262 -12.52 1.95 -12.83
CA ARG A 262 -12.26 2.52 -14.15
C ARG A 262 -11.00 3.38 -14.18
N GLU A 263 -10.82 4.24 -13.18
CA GLU A 263 -9.61 5.08 -13.09
C GLU A 263 -8.37 4.23 -12.86
N LEU A 264 -8.45 3.18 -12.04
CA LEU A 264 -7.35 2.25 -11.81
C LEU A 264 -6.94 1.51 -13.09
N ARG A 265 -7.92 1.05 -13.90
CA ARG A 265 -7.65 0.47 -15.23
C ARG A 265 -6.95 1.46 -16.18
N ALA A 266 -7.34 2.73 -16.15
CA ALA A 266 -6.69 3.75 -16.96
C ALA A 266 -5.25 4.00 -16.49
N LEU A 267 -5.06 4.10 -15.17
CA LEU A 267 -3.74 4.22 -14.55
C LEU A 267 -2.82 3.05 -14.90
N SER A 268 -3.30 1.80 -14.84
CA SER A 268 -2.46 0.64 -15.12
C SER A 268 -1.98 0.55 -16.57
N ASN A 269 -2.70 1.17 -17.50
CA ASN A 269 -2.31 1.22 -18.91
C ASN A 269 -1.17 2.22 -19.14
N GLU A 270 -1.26 3.41 -18.54
CA GLU A 270 -0.31 4.50 -18.79
C GLU A 270 0.85 4.55 -17.79
N ARG A 271 0.59 4.24 -16.52
CA ARG A 271 1.56 4.16 -15.42
C ARG A 271 2.45 5.40 -15.31
N THR A 272 1.82 6.58 -15.36
CA THR A 272 2.51 7.86 -15.24
C THR A 272 2.03 8.63 -14.01
N GLU A 273 2.83 9.56 -13.54
CA GLU A 273 2.42 10.47 -12.47
C GLU A 273 1.20 11.33 -12.89
N GLU A 274 1.12 11.71 -14.16
CA GLU A 274 -0.01 12.47 -14.68
C GLU A 274 -1.30 11.65 -14.63
N SER A 275 -1.26 10.36 -15.00
CA SER A 275 -2.43 9.50 -14.87
C SER A 275 -2.78 9.22 -13.41
N LEU A 276 -1.81 9.20 -12.48
CA LEU A 276 -2.09 9.17 -11.04
C LEU A 276 -2.78 10.46 -10.56
N ARG A 277 -2.32 11.65 -11.00
CA ARG A 277 -2.97 12.95 -10.70
C ARG A 277 -4.40 12.98 -11.23
N GLN A 278 -4.62 12.48 -12.45
CA GLN A 278 -5.95 12.36 -13.03
C GLN A 278 -6.85 11.42 -12.24
N LEU A 279 -6.34 10.26 -11.79
CA LEU A 279 -7.08 9.34 -10.92
C LEU A 279 -7.52 10.04 -9.63
N VAL A 280 -6.59 10.69 -8.92
CA VAL A 280 -6.88 11.41 -7.67
C VAL A 280 -7.96 12.48 -7.89
N GLY A 281 -7.81 13.30 -8.94
CA GLY A 281 -8.76 14.34 -9.30
C GLY A 281 -10.15 13.80 -9.69
N ASN A 282 -10.21 12.73 -10.49
CA ASN A 282 -11.45 12.11 -10.93
C ASN A 282 -12.22 11.50 -9.75
N LEU A 283 -11.53 10.97 -8.74
CA LEU A 283 -12.15 10.48 -7.50
C LEU A 283 -12.62 11.60 -6.56
N GLY A 284 -12.35 12.86 -6.89
CA GLY A 284 -12.70 14.02 -6.06
C GLY A 284 -11.85 14.12 -4.80
N MET A 285 -10.66 13.51 -4.80
CA MET A 285 -9.72 13.60 -3.68
C MET A 285 -8.88 14.88 -3.78
N PRO A 286 -8.34 15.40 -2.67
CA PRO A 286 -7.41 16.53 -2.68
C PRO A 286 -6.22 16.27 -3.61
N SER A 287 -5.91 17.21 -4.50
CA SER A 287 -4.77 17.10 -5.42
C SER A 287 -3.42 16.99 -4.68
N GLU A 288 -3.38 17.56 -3.47
CA GLU A 288 -2.20 17.56 -2.61
C GLU A 288 -1.88 16.17 -2.02
N LEU A 289 -2.73 15.15 -2.25
CA LEU A 289 -2.45 13.77 -1.86
C LEU A 289 -1.14 13.25 -2.49
N ILE A 290 -0.86 13.65 -3.74
CA ILE A 290 0.36 13.24 -4.44
C ILE A 290 1.55 14.06 -3.96
N ASP A 291 1.36 15.36 -3.74
CA ASP A 291 2.40 16.23 -3.20
C ASP A 291 2.79 15.81 -1.77
N ALA A 292 1.84 15.25 -1.00
CA ALA A 292 2.07 14.69 0.33
C ALA A 292 3.02 13.50 0.34
N VAL A 293 2.84 12.54 -0.58
CA VAL A 293 3.75 11.38 -0.69
C VAL A 293 5.07 11.73 -1.36
N ARG A 294 5.17 12.88 -2.03
CA ARG A 294 6.43 13.42 -2.56
C ARG A 294 7.24 14.23 -1.55
N ASP A 295 6.71 14.42 -0.34
CA ASP A 295 7.24 15.35 0.66
C ASP A 295 7.29 16.82 0.22
N GLU A 296 6.43 17.19 -0.73
CA GLU A 296 6.33 18.54 -1.30
C GLU A 296 5.14 19.33 -0.72
N LEU A 297 4.39 18.72 0.19
CA LEU A 297 3.21 19.30 0.82
C LEU A 297 3.58 20.41 1.80
N ASP A 298 2.97 21.58 1.64
CA ASP A 298 3.00 22.64 2.65
C ASP A 298 2.20 22.20 3.90
N PRO A 299 2.84 22.06 5.08
CA PRO A 299 2.17 21.63 6.30
C PRO A 299 1.24 22.71 6.89
N THR A 300 1.18 23.90 6.31
CA THR A 300 0.31 24.98 6.77
C THR A 300 -1.16 24.56 6.77
N GLY A 301 -1.83 24.68 7.92
CA GLY A 301 -3.24 24.30 8.08
C GLY A 301 -3.48 22.83 8.42
N PHE A 302 -2.42 22.02 8.60
CA PHE A 302 -2.53 20.67 9.15
C PHE A 302 -2.47 20.69 10.68
N GLU A 303 -3.25 19.82 11.30
CA GLU A 303 -3.25 19.57 12.74
C GLU A 303 -2.61 18.22 13.05
N THR A 304 -1.88 18.12 14.15
CA THR A 304 -1.35 16.84 14.61
C THR A 304 -2.43 16.02 15.32
N LEU A 305 -2.70 14.82 14.80
CA LEU A 305 -3.57 13.82 15.40
C LEU A 305 -2.73 12.67 15.95
N LYS A 306 -2.73 12.51 17.28
CA LYS A 306 -2.05 11.40 17.94
C LYS A 306 -2.83 10.11 17.78
N GLY A 307 -2.12 9.03 17.46
CA GLY A 307 -2.68 7.67 17.54
C GLY A 307 -3.02 7.27 18.98
N GLY A 308 -3.96 6.34 19.13
CA GLY A 308 -4.27 5.73 20.43
C GLY A 308 -5.75 5.48 20.66
N LEU A 309 -6.03 4.49 21.51
CA LEU A 309 -7.39 4.06 21.82
C LEU A 309 -8.25 5.20 22.41
N PHE A 310 -7.74 5.90 23.41
CA PHE A 310 -8.50 6.97 24.07
C PHE A 310 -8.73 8.15 23.14
N THR A 311 -7.70 8.62 22.44
CA THR A 311 -7.83 9.67 21.42
C THR A 311 -8.84 9.29 20.35
N GLY A 312 -8.79 8.07 19.84
CA GLY A 312 -9.74 7.58 18.84
C GLY A 312 -11.19 7.50 19.35
N LEU A 313 -11.40 7.08 20.60
CA LEU A 313 -12.72 7.04 21.22
C LEU A 313 -13.28 8.44 21.50
N ASP A 314 -12.45 9.37 21.97
CA ASP A 314 -12.85 10.76 22.20
C ASP A 314 -13.25 11.43 20.88
N GLN A 315 -12.44 11.25 19.83
CA GLN A 315 -12.75 11.73 18.48
C GLN A 315 -14.04 11.10 17.93
N ALA A 316 -14.23 9.79 18.10
CA ALA A 316 -15.45 9.10 17.64
C ALA A 316 -16.71 9.66 18.32
N LEU A 317 -16.62 10.00 19.61
CA LEU A 317 -17.71 10.59 20.37
C LEU A 317 -18.01 12.02 19.90
N GLU A 318 -16.99 12.85 19.70
CA GLU A 318 -17.13 14.21 19.18
C GLU A 318 -17.79 14.21 17.79
N GLU A 319 -17.34 13.32 16.91
CA GLU A 319 -17.91 13.14 15.58
C GLU A 319 -19.36 12.64 15.62
N GLU A 320 -19.71 11.70 16.50
CA GLU A 320 -21.09 11.23 16.66
C GLU A 320 -22.01 12.35 17.17
N ILE A 321 -21.53 13.18 18.09
CA ILE A 321 -22.27 14.35 18.61
C ILE A 321 -22.48 15.37 17.48
N SER A 322 -21.46 15.63 16.67
CA SER A 322 -21.54 16.56 15.53
C SER A 322 -22.51 16.07 14.45
N ASP A 323 -22.47 14.77 14.12
CA ASP A 323 -23.36 14.15 13.14
C ASP A 323 -24.82 14.00 13.66
N ALA A 324 -25.08 14.23 14.96
CA ALA A 324 -26.37 13.95 15.58
C ALA A 324 -27.50 14.87 15.08
N LYS A 325 -28.58 14.25 14.58
CA LYS A 325 -29.82 14.92 14.13
C LYS A 325 -31.03 14.52 14.98
N GLY A 326 -32.06 15.38 15.00
CA GLY A 326 -33.36 15.10 15.63
C GLY A 326 -33.28 14.80 17.13
N VAL A 327 -33.94 13.72 17.57
CA VAL A 327 -34.04 13.33 19.00
C VAL A 327 -32.66 13.03 19.60
N LYS A 328 -31.70 12.51 18.82
CA LYS A 328 -30.32 12.27 19.29
C LYS A 328 -29.64 13.58 19.72
N ARG A 329 -29.79 14.65 18.93
CA ARG A 329 -29.26 15.99 19.27
C ARG A 329 -29.88 16.54 20.56
N LEU A 330 -31.17 16.25 20.79
CA LEU A 330 -31.89 16.67 21.98
C LEU A 330 -31.39 15.94 23.24
N ILE A 331 -31.09 14.64 23.12
CA ILE A 331 -30.50 13.82 24.18
C ILE A 331 -29.11 14.38 24.57
N TYR A 332 -28.22 14.62 23.61
CA TYR A 332 -26.89 15.19 23.89
C TYR A 332 -26.96 16.60 24.52
N ARG A 333 -27.91 17.44 24.11
CA ARG A 333 -28.12 18.79 24.67
C ARG A 333 -28.65 18.80 26.10
N THR A 334 -29.34 17.74 26.54
CA THR A 334 -29.88 17.63 27.91
C THR A 334 -28.86 17.18 28.96
N GLY A 335 -27.57 17.02 28.58
CA GLY A 335 -26.52 16.60 29.52
C GLY A 335 -26.65 15.15 30.00
N TRP A 336 -27.60 14.39 29.47
CA TRP A 336 -27.71 12.96 29.72
C TRP A 336 -26.73 12.25 28.78
N SER A 337 -25.70 11.63 29.36
CA SER A 337 -24.66 10.95 28.60
C SER A 337 -24.88 9.43 28.64
N PRO A 338 -25.43 8.82 27.56
CA PRO A 338 -25.28 7.39 27.31
C PRO A 338 -23.80 6.97 27.22
N SER A 339 -22.88 7.94 27.06
CA SER A 339 -21.44 7.74 26.94
C SER A 339 -20.80 7.09 28.17
N ALA A 340 -21.33 7.30 29.38
CA ALA A 340 -20.80 6.64 30.58
C ALA A 340 -21.07 5.11 30.58
N LEU A 341 -22.17 4.66 29.97
CA LEU A 341 -22.54 3.24 29.90
C LEU A 341 -22.04 2.55 28.63
N VAL A 342 -22.10 3.23 27.47
CA VAL A 342 -21.55 2.72 26.20
C VAL A 342 -20.02 2.70 26.24
N GLY A 343 -19.39 3.73 26.82
CA GLY A 343 -17.95 3.75 27.08
C GLY A 343 -17.51 2.62 28.00
N SER A 344 -18.22 2.36 29.11
CA SER A 344 -17.90 1.23 30.00
C SER A 344 -18.09 -0.14 29.33
N SER A 345 -19.07 -0.28 28.45
CA SER A 345 -19.38 -1.55 27.77
C SER A 345 -18.42 -1.84 26.61
N LEU A 346 -17.95 -0.82 25.89
CA LEU A 346 -16.93 -0.94 24.84
C LEU A 346 -15.51 -1.04 25.41
N VAL A 347 -15.21 -0.37 26.53
CA VAL A 347 -13.96 -0.53 27.29
C VAL A 347 -13.86 -1.93 27.87
N ILE A 348 -14.95 -2.53 28.36
CA ILE A 348 -14.98 -3.94 28.78
C ILE A 348 -14.77 -4.87 27.57
N LEU A 349 -15.38 -4.63 26.41
CA LEU A 349 -15.15 -5.45 25.22
C LEU A 349 -13.71 -5.35 24.67
N ALA A 350 -13.10 -4.15 24.69
CA ALA A 350 -11.72 -3.91 24.27
C ALA A 350 -10.68 -4.39 25.30
N ALA A 351 -10.97 -4.27 26.59
CA ALA A 351 -10.16 -4.86 27.66
C ALA A 351 -10.21 -6.39 27.60
N GLY A 352 -11.34 -6.99 27.22
CA GLY A 352 -11.47 -8.43 27.02
C GLY A 352 -10.64 -8.96 25.86
N THR A 353 -10.56 -8.23 24.74
CA THR A 353 -9.72 -8.61 23.59
C THR A 353 -8.22 -8.43 23.89
N GLN A 354 -7.85 -7.37 24.61
CA GLN A 354 -6.47 -7.19 25.07
C GLN A 354 -6.06 -8.18 26.17
N LEU A 355 -6.93 -8.49 27.14
CA LEU A 355 -6.71 -9.53 28.15
C LEU A 355 -6.56 -10.91 27.49
N ASN A 356 -7.32 -11.18 26.43
CA ASN A 356 -7.20 -12.41 25.63
C ASN A 356 -5.89 -12.48 24.84
N ARG A 357 -5.37 -11.34 24.37
CA ARG A 357 -4.04 -11.21 23.74
C ARG A 357 -2.91 -11.37 24.77
N TRP A 358 -3.07 -10.79 25.96
CA TRP A 358 -2.11 -10.86 27.05
C TRP A 358 -2.03 -12.26 27.68
N MET A 359 -3.17 -12.92 27.94
CA MET A 359 -3.23 -14.31 28.42
C MET A 359 -2.62 -15.30 27.41
N ARG A 360 -2.74 -15.04 26.10
CA ARG A 360 -2.06 -15.82 25.04
C ARG A 360 -0.54 -15.70 25.09
N ARG A 361 -0.03 -14.54 25.53
CA ARG A 361 1.41 -14.25 25.56
C ARG A 361 2.08 -14.64 26.89
N LYS A 362 1.36 -14.69 28.03
CA LYS A 362 1.99 -14.87 29.36
C LYS A 362 1.36 -15.89 30.34
N ALA A 363 0.25 -16.57 30.05
CA ALA A 363 -0.36 -17.51 31.01
C ALA A 363 -0.60 -18.91 30.41
N LYS A 364 -0.25 -19.97 31.15
CA LYS A 364 -0.62 -21.37 30.86
C LYS A 364 -1.78 -21.89 31.75
N PRO A 365 -3.05 -21.52 31.53
CA PRO A 365 -4.14 -22.26 32.17
C PRO A 365 -5.04 -22.91 31.10
N GLY A 366 -5.37 -24.19 31.32
CA GLY A 366 -5.93 -25.10 30.33
C GLY A 366 -7.26 -24.65 29.71
N ALA A 367 -7.47 -24.96 28.42
CA ALA A 367 -8.48 -24.38 27.52
C ALA A 367 -9.94 -24.30 28.04
N GLY A 368 -10.32 -25.14 29.01
CA GLY A 368 -11.65 -25.10 29.65
C GLY A 368 -11.91 -23.83 30.46
N TRP A 369 -10.95 -23.38 31.27
CA TRP A 369 -11.13 -22.21 32.16
C TRP A 369 -11.29 -20.90 31.37
N ARG A 370 -10.61 -20.81 30.21
CA ARG A 370 -10.59 -19.66 29.30
C ARG A 370 -11.94 -19.46 28.62
N ARG A 371 -12.61 -20.56 28.26
CA ARG A 371 -13.97 -20.51 27.72
C ARG A 371 -14.99 -20.14 28.79
N THR A 372 -14.85 -20.68 30.00
CA THR A 372 -15.74 -20.37 31.13
C THR A 372 -15.64 -18.90 31.53
N ILE A 373 -14.45 -18.32 31.64
CA ILE A 373 -14.27 -16.91 32.01
C ILE A 373 -14.77 -15.97 30.92
N MET A 374 -14.45 -16.24 29.64
CA MET A 374 -14.96 -15.42 28.54
C MET A 374 -16.49 -15.52 28.42
N PHE A 375 -17.07 -16.70 28.66
CA PHE A 375 -18.52 -16.90 28.69
C PHE A 375 -19.18 -16.11 29.84
N PHE A 376 -18.65 -16.17 31.06
CA PHE A 376 -19.13 -15.35 32.18
C PHE A 376 -18.96 -13.84 31.92
N TRP A 377 -17.88 -13.42 31.25
CA TRP A 377 -17.63 -12.01 30.94
C TRP A 377 -18.56 -11.41 29.87
N TYR A 378 -18.80 -12.11 28.76
CA TYR A 378 -19.73 -11.64 27.73
C TYR A 378 -21.18 -11.73 28.18
N SER A 379 -21.54 -12.72 29.01
CA SER A 379 -22.89 -12.84 29.57
C SER A 379 -23.20 -11.76 30.60
N ASP A 380 -22.23 -11.33 31.41
CA ASP A 380 -22.42 -10.22 32.36
C ASP A 380 -22.56 -8.87 31.63
N ALA A 381 -21.77 -8.63 30.57
CA ALA A 381 -21.88 -7.43 29.74
C ALA A 381 -23.25 -7.31 29.05
N ILE A 382 -23.77 -8.43 28.51
CA ILE A 382 -25.11 -8.49 27.91
C ILE A 382 -26.21 -8.35 28.98
N TYR A 383 -26.00 -8.91 30.18
CA TYR A 383 -26.91 -8.78 31.33
C TYR A 383 -27.03 -7.32 31.80
N TYR A 384 -25.93 -6.56 31.89
CA TYR A 384 -25.96 -5.14 32.26
C TYR A 384 -26.57 -4.25 31.15
N LEU A 385 -26.32 -4.58 29.88
CA LEU A 385 -26.95 -3.91 28.74
C LEU A 385 -28.48 -4.12 28.75
N ALA A 386 -28.93 -5.35 28.98
CA ALA A 386 -30.34 -5.72 29.08
C ALA A 386 -31.01 -5.17 30.35
N ARG A 387 -30.31 -5.11 31.49
CA ARG A 387 -30.80 -4.54 32.76
C ARG A 387 -30.90 -3.01 32.68
N GLY A 388 -29.98 -2.34 31.99
CA GLY A 388 -30.05 -0.92 31.68
C GLY A 388 -31.28 -0.58 30.84
N PHE A 389 -31.54 -1.35 29.77
CA PHE A 389 -32.76 -1.24 28.97
C PHE A 389 -34.03 -1.49 29.80
N ARG A 390 -34.05 -2.55 30.63
CA ARG A 390 -35.23 -2.94 31.43
C ARG A 390 -35.57 -1.95 32.56
N GLN A 391 -34.58 -1.32 33.20
CA GLN A 391 -34.82 -0.28 34.20
C GLN A 391 -35.34 1.04 33.59
N VAL A 392 -34.90 1.37 32.37
CA VAL A 392 -35.41 2.52 31.61
C VAL A 392 -36.86 2.29 31.17
N LEU A 393 -37.20 1.07 30.74
CA LEU A 393 -38.58 0.67 30.41
C LEU A 393 -39.48 0.61 31.65
N ALA A 394 -39.02 0.08 32.78
CA ALA A 394 -39.80 -0.04 34.02
C ALA A 394 -40.12 1.31 34.69
N LYS A 395 -39.35 2.37 34.41
CA LYS A 395 -39.65 3.75 34.88
C LYS A 395 -40.57 4.54 33.93
N ARG A 396 -40.79 4.06 32.69
CA ARG A 396 -41.61 4.73 31.67
C ARG A 396 -42.94 4.03 31.35
N LEU A 397 -43.20 2.87 31.92
CA LEU A 397 -44.53 2.27 31.91
C LEU A 397 -45.26 2.65 33.20
N PRO A 398 -46.45 3.27 33.15
CA PRO A 398 -47.26 3.44 34.35
C PRO A 398 -47.56 2.05 34.92
N LYS A 399 -47.48 1.91 36.25
CA LYS A 399 -48.04 0.73 36.93
C LYS A 399 -49.52 0.68 36.59
N ALA A 400 -49.93 -0.28 35.78
CA ALA A 400 -51.32 -0.71 35.67
C ALA A 400 -51.66 -1.59 36.87
#